data_AF-A0A928RR35-F1
#
_entry.id   AF-A0A928RR35-F1
#
_cell.length_a   1.000
_cell.length_b   1.000
_cell.length_c   1.000
_cell.angle_alpha   90.00
_cell.angle_beta   90.00
_cell.angle_gamma   90.00
#
_symmetry.space_group_name_H-M   'P 1'
#
loop_
_entity.id
_entity.type
_entity.pdbx_description
1 polymer ?
#
loop_
_entity_poly.entity_id
_entity_poly.type
_entity_poly.pdbx_seq_one_letter_code
_entity_poly.pdbx_strand_id
1 'polypeptide(L)'
;MAQIKKKLKRGGRYVWEMVKSALPALFMYLCAGTILMMIVYSDVKEGELAKWSSADKVWTGVCIVCAAAYNALIGWAQGGTHYEMLVSGNVKRATQDVYGNEYKMSNHKYAKEYRIWKGFVVGGIISLVTIVVGIIFGCQQSKIDGELTGTAVVGFILSGWSVLPIYCANVATGAGISYFLSLLFALIPIGVSGGFYIAGAYARRNKNLRQQMIADKQAEAAAQKTKKINYGGLPGTKPKKRK
;
A
#
# COMPACT_ATOMS: atom_id res chain seq x y z
N MET A 1 -20.87 27.36 -12.47
CA MET A 1 -20.59 26.02 -13.06
C MET A 1 -19.11 25.71 -13.31
N ALA A 2 -18.29 26.60 -13.87
CA ALA A 2 -16.89 26.29 -14.25
C ALA A 2 -15.98 25.86 -13.08
N GLN A 3 -16.12 26.49 -11.91
CA GLN A 3 -15.37 26.10 -10.71
C GLN A 3 -15.74 24.70 -10.18
N ILE A 4 -17.02 24.33 -10.24
CA ILE A 4 -17.52 23.01 -9.84
C ILE A 4 -16.93 21.94 -10.77
N LYS A 5 -17.01 22.15 -12.09
CA LYS A 5 -16.40 21.26 -13.09
C LYS A 5 -14.89 21.08 -12.88
N LYS A 6 -14.19 22.15 -12.49
CA LYS A 6 -12.74 22.12 -12.18
C LYS A 6 -12.42 21.39 -10.86
N LYS A 7 -13.29 21.48 -9.85
CA LYS A 7 -13.16 20.69 -8.60
C LYS A 7 -13.45 19.21 -8.86
N LEU A 8 -14.50 18.89 -9.60
CA LEU A 8 -14.87 17.51 -9.97
C LEU A 8 -13.76 16.82 -10.76
N LYS A 9 -13.21 17.47 -11.79
CA LYS A 9 -12.06 16.96 -12.57
C LYS A 9 -10.78 16.79 -11.72
N ARG A 10 -10.62 17.53 -10.63
CA ARG A 10 -9.52 17.33 -9.69
C ARG A 10 -9.79 16.12 -8.78
N GLY A 11 -11.00 16.03 -8.22
CA GLY A 11 -11.43 14.89 -7.41
C GLY A 11 -11.31 13.56 -8.16
N GLY A 12 -11.83 13.49 -9.39
CA GLY A 12 -11.72 12.28 -10.23
C GLY A 12 -10.27 11.86 -10.50
N ARG A 13 -9.33 12.80 -10.63
CA ARG A 13 -7.90 12.48 -10.75
C ARG A 13 -7.32 11.86 -9.47
N TYR A 14 -7.74 12.31 -8.29
CA TYR A 14 -7.33 11.65 -7.05
C TYR A 14 -7.87 10.23 -6.97
N VAL A 15 -9.17 10.06 -7.22
CA VAL A 15 -9.82 8.74 -7.17
C VAL A 15 -9.18 7.77 -8.17
N TRP A 16 -8.97 8.21 -9.41
CA TRP A 16 -8.35 7.38 -10.45
C TRP A 16 -6.93 6.92 -10.09
N GLU A 17 -6.12 7.77 -9.48
CA GLU A 17 -4.80 7.37 -9.00
C GLU A 17 -4.90 6.35 -7.85
N MET A 18 -5.91 6.45 -6.97
CA MET A 18 -6.13 5.45 -5.91
C MET A 18 -6.61 4.11 -6.48
N VAL A 19 -7.50 4.12 -7.49
CA VAL A 19 -7.94 2.90 -8.18
C VAL A 19 -6.76 2.17 -8.82
N LYS A 20 -5.91 2.89 -9.57
CA LYS A 20 -4.68 2.31 -10.13
C LYS A 20 -3.76 1.73 -9.08
N SER A 21 -3.65 2.41 -7.95
CA SER A 21 -2.82 2.01 -6.82
C SER A 21 -3.36 0.76 -6.12
N ALA A 22 -4.68 0.53 -6.17
CA ALA A 22 -5.37 -0.62 -5.59
C ALA A 22 -5.31 -1.87 -6.49
N LEU A 23 -5.27 -1.71 -7.82
CA LEU A 23 -5.34 -2.81 -8.79
C LEU A 23 -4.38 -3.98 -8.52
N PRO A 24 -3.07 -3.76 -8.26
CA PRO A 24 -2.16 -4.88 -8.04
C PRO A 24 -2.51 -5.67 -6.77
N ALA A 25 -2.86 -4.96 -5.69
CA ALA A 25 -3.26 -5.61 -4.45
C ALA A 25 -4.59 -6.36 -4.61
N LEU A 26 -5.56 -5.78 -5.33
CA LEU A 26 -6.82 -6.44 -5.68
C LEU A 26 -6.57 -7.74 -6.45
N PHE A 27 -5.68 -7.73 -7.45
CA PHE A 27 -5.30 -8.94 -8.18
C PHE A 27 -4.71 -10.01 -7.28
N MET A 28 -3.90 -9.65 -6.29
CA MET A 28 -3.35 -10.60 -5.32
C MET A 28 -4.44 -11.26 -4.46
N TYR A 29 -5.45 -10.51 -4.02
CA TYR A 29 -6.59 -11.08 -3.28
C TYR A 29 -7.44 -12.00 -4.16
N LEU A 30 -7.57 -11.70 -5.46
CA LEU A 30 -8.20 -12.61 -6.44
C LEU A 30 -7.39 -13.90 -6.60
N CYS A 31 -6.06 -13.80 -6.73
CA CYS A 31 -5.18 -14.97 -6.78
C CYS A 31 -5.26 -15.82 -5.51
N ALA A 32 -5.34 -15.19 -4.34
CA ALA A 32 -5.55 -15.90 -3.08
C ALA A 32 -6.89 -16.65 -3.07
N GLY A 33 -7.97 -16.02 -3.57
CA GLY A 33 -9.28 -16.66 -3.70
C GLY A 33 -9.28 -17.85 -4.67
N THR A 34 -8.66 -17.71 -5.85
CA THR A 34 -8.57 -18.81 -6.82
C THR A 34 -7.74 -19.99 -6.32
N ILE A 35 -6.58 -19.73 -5.70
CA ILE A 35 -5.73 -20.79 -5.13
C ILE A 35 -6.48 -21.55 -4.05
N LEU A 36 -7.17 -20.84 -3.15
CA LEU A 36 -7.95 -21.48 -2.09
C LEU A 36 -9.10 -22.34 -2.62
N MET A 37 -9.78 -21.83 -3.64
CA MET A 37 -10.83 -22.59 -4.32
C MET A 37 -10.27 -23.87 -4.96
N MET A 38 -9.11 -23.80 -5.63
CA MET A 38 -8.47 -24.99 -6.22
C MET A 38 -8.13 -26.04 -5.17
N ILE A 39 -7.61 -25.63 -4.02
CA ILE A 39 -7.27 -26.54 -2.90
C ILE A 39 -8.54 -27.24 -2.40
N VAL A 40 -9.60 -26.48 -2.09
CA VAL A 40 -10.86 -27.07 -1.61
C VAL A 40 -11.53 -27.94 -2.67
N TYR A 41 -11.41 -27.62 -3.96
CA TYR A 41 -12.00 -28.42 -5.03
C TYR A 41 -11.21 -29.70 -5.35
N SER A 42 -9.90 -29.74 -5.08
CA SER A 42 -9.13 -30.98 -5.19
C SER A 42 -9.57 -32.02 -4.16
N ASP A 43 -9.94 -31.59 -2.95
CA ASP A 43 -10.35 -32.51 -1.88
C ASP A 43 -11.75 -33.10 -2.12
N VAL A 44 -12.63 -32.38 -2.83
CA VAL A 44 -13.97 -32.86 -3.20
C VAL A 44 -13.93 -34.03 -4.20
N LYS A 45 -12.87 -34.15 -5.03
CA LYS A 45 -12.74 -35.23 -6.00
C LYS A 45 -12.50 -36.61 -5.37
N GLU A 46 -12.09 -36.67 -4.10
CA GLU A 46 -11.83 -37.93 -3.39
C GLU A 46 -13.09 -38.54 -2.74
N GLY A 47 -14.28 -37.99 -3.00
CA GLY A 47 -15.56 -38.60 -2.61
C GLY A 47 -16.01 -38.32 -1.17
N GLU A 48 -15.23 -37.58 -0.40
CA GLU A 48 -15.68 -36.97 0.85
C GLU A 48 -16.00 -35.50 0.61
N LEU A 49 -17.24 -35.09 0.90
CA LEU A 49 -17.65 -33.69 0.86
C LEU A 49 -16.85 -32.91 1.93
N ALA A 50 -15.73 -32.32 1.52
CA ALA A 50 -14.93 -31.31 2.23
C ALA A 50 -14.79 -31.52 3.75
N LYS A 51 -14.00 -32.51 4.18
CA LYS A 51 -13.37 -32.41 5.50
C LYS A 51 -12.40 -31.24 5.43
N TRP A 52 -12.72 -30.13 6.10
CA TRP A 52 -11.85 -28.97 6.25
C TRP A 52 -10.57 -29.39 6.99
N SER A 53 -9.59 -29.85 6.22
CA SER A 53 -8.37 -30.49 6.71
C SER A 53 -7.54 -29.48 7.47
N SER A 54 -6.67 -29.98 8.35
CA SER A 54 -5.66 -29.14 8.99
C SER A 54 -4.76 -28.46 7.94
N ALA A 55 -4.52 -29.13 6.79
CA ALA A 55 -3.77 -28.56 5.67
C ALA A 55 -4.50 -27.35 5.05
N ASP A 56 -5.81 -27.44 4.83
CA ASP A 56 -6.60 -26.38 4.19
C ASP A 56 -6.67 -25.14 5.07
N LYS A 57 -6.76 -25.34 6.39
CA LYS A 57 -6.69 -24.26 7.38
C LYS A 57 -5.35 -23.53 7.30
N VAL A 58 -4.25 -24.28 7.19
CA VAL A 58 -2.90 -23.72 7.05
C VAL A 58 -2.79 -22.94 5.73
N TRP A 59 -3.20 -23.51 4.61
CA TRP A 59 -3.15 -22.83 3.31
C TRP A 59 -4.03 -21.58 3.25
N THR A 60 -5.20 -21.61 3.88
CA THR A 60 -6.05 -20.42 4.06
C THR A 60 -5.31 -19.32 4.81
N GLY A 61 -4.68 -19.65 5.94
CA GLY A 61 -3.85 -18.71 6.68
C GLY A 61 -2.72 -18.13 5.83
N VAL A 62 -2.01 -18.99 5.08
CA VAL A 62 -0.91 -18.58 4.19
C VAL A 62 -1.41 -17.62 3.10
N CYS A 63 -2.52 -17.94 2.43
CA CYS A 63 -3.08 -17.08 1.38
C CYS A 63 -3.50 -15.70 1.91
N ILE A 64 -4.14 -15.64 3.08
CA ILE A 64 -4.52 -14.39 3.73
C ILE A 64 -3.28 -13.56 4.09
N VAL A 65 -2.29 -14.19 4.72
CA VAL A 65 -1.04 -13.53 5.14
C VAL A 65 -0.25 -13.03 3.93
N CYS A 66 -0.11 -13.84 2.88
CA CYS A 66 0.59 -13.46 1.66
C CYS A 66 -0.10 -12.28 0.94
N ALA A 67 -1.43 -12.31 0.83
CA ALA A 67 -2.19 -11.21 0.23
C ALA A 67 -2.08 -9.93 1.07
N ALA A 68 -2.16 -10.04 2.39
CA ALA A 68 -1.97 -8.92 3.31
C ALA A 68 -0.53 -8.37 3.24
N ALA A 69 0.48 -9.22 3.23
CA ALA A 69 1.89 -8.81 3.13
C ALA A 69 2.20 -8.12 1.80
N TYR A 70 1.65 -8.61 0.69
CA TYR A 70 1.78 -7.96 -0.61
C TYR A 70 1.11 -6.58 -0.63
N ASN A 71 -0.11 -6.48 -0.07
CA ASN A 71 -0.80 -5.20 0.11
C ASN A 71 0.00 -4.23 1.00
N ALA A 72 0.61 -4.73 2.07
CA ALA A 72 1.49 -3.96 2.95
C ALA A 72 2.70 -3.39 2.19
N LEU A 73 3.37 -4.22 1.38
CA LEU A 73 4.52 -3.82 0.58
C LEU A 73 4.16 -2.72 -0.43
N ILE A 74 3.02 -2.87 -1.12
CA ILE A 74 2.52 -1.86 -2.05
C ILE A 74 2.19 -0.56 -1.30
N GLY A 75 1.45 -0.66 -0.20
CA GLY A 75 1.10 0.49 0.63
C GLY A 75 2.35 1.25 1.08
N TRP A 76 3.36 0.53 1.57
CA TRP A 76 4.65 1.10 1.97
C TRP A 76 5.38 1.82 0.82
N ALA A 77 5.51 1.18 -0.34
CA ALA A 77 6.16 1.79 -1.51
C ALA A 77 5.40 3.04 -2.01
N GLN A 78 4.07 2.99 -2.05
CA GLN A 78 3.23 4.11 -2.45
C GLN A 78 3.28 5.27 -1.44
N GLY A 79 3.35 4.95 -0.14
CA GLY A 79 3.54 5.93 0.93
C GLY A 79 4.82 6.73 0.75
N GLY A 80 5.94 6.03 0.53
CA GLY A 80 7.24 6.64 0.30
C GLY A 80 7.28 7.52 -0.96
N THR A 81 6.79 7.00 -2.09
CA THR A 81 6.77 7.75 -3.37
C THR A 81 5.88 9.00 -3.30
N HIS A 82 4.70 8.89 -2.67
CA HIS A 82 3.84 10.05 -2.45
C HIS A 82 4.47 11.08 -1.50
N TYR A 83 5.27 10.64 -0.52
CA TYR A 83 6.00 11.54 0.38
C TYR A 83 7.08 12.33 -0.38
N GLU A 84 7.83 11.67 -1.28
CA GLU A 84 8.80 12.35 -2.15
C GLU A 84 8.13 13.39 -3.08
N MET A 85 6.93 13.07 -3.58
CA MET A 85 6.13 14.01 -4.37
C MET A 85 5.68 15.22 -3.54
N LEU A 86 5.38 15.03 -2.25
CA LEU A 86 5.05 16.13 -1.34
C LEU A 86 6.27 17.03 -1.08
N VAL A 87 7.43 16.44 -0.77
CA VAL A 87 8.68 17.19 -0.51
C VAL A 87 9.11 17.97 -1.75
N SER A 88 9.15 17.31 -2.91
CA SER A 88 9.49 18.00 -4.17
C SER A 88 8.48 19.09 -4.54
N GLY A 89 7.20 18.89 -4.22
CA GLY A 89 6.17 19.93 -4.36
C GLY A 89 6.41 21.14 -3.46
N ASN A 90 6.82 20.92 -2.22
CA ASN A 90 7.14 22.01 -1.28
C ASN A 90 8.37 22.80 -1.70
N VAL A 91 9.44 22.13 -2.15
CA VAL A 91 10.64 22.79 -2.67
C VAL A 91 10.29 23.65 -3.88
N LYS A 92 9.53 23.11 -4.84
CA LYS A 92 9.10 23.88 -6.03
C LYS A 92 8.27 25.11 -5.68
N ARG A 93 7.38 25.02 -4.68
CA ARG A 93 6.61 26.17 -4.18
C ARG A 93 7.54 27.23 -3.57
N ALA A 94 8.44 26.82 -2.68
CA ALA A 94 9.39 27.72 -2.05
C ALA A 94 10.32 28.41 -3.07
N THR A 95 10.82 27.67 -4.08
CA THR A 95 11.66 28.24 -5.14
C THR A 95 10.88 29.22 -6.01
N GLN A 96 9.61 28.94 -6.31
CA GLN A 96 8.76 29.86 -7.07
C GLN A 96 8.49 31.16 -6.30
N ASP A 97 8.31 31.09 -4.97
CA ASP A 97 8.11 32.28 -4.13
C ASP A 97 9.37 33.17 -4.07
N VAL A 98 10.57 32.56 -4.16
CA VAL A 98 11.85 33.29 -4.07
C VAL A 98 12.35 33.82 -5.42
N TYR A 99 12.25 33.02 -6.50
CA TYR A 99 12.85 33.34 -7.80
C TYR A 99 11.81 33.72 -8.87
N GLY A 100 10.52 33.73 -8.54
CA GLY A 100 9.46 34.12 -9.47
C GLY A 100 9.15 33.09 -10.57
N ASN A 101 8.44 33.55 -11.61
CA ASN A 101 7.74 32.74 -12.62
C ASN A 101 8.63 31.87 -13.54
N GLU A 102 9.95 31.89 -13.41
CA GLU A 102 10.86 31.10 -14.26
C GLU A 102 10.77 29.59 -13.97
N TYR A 103 10.35 29.20 -12.77
CA TYR A 103 10.10 27.80 -12.39
C TYR A 103 8.61 27.45 -12.47
N LYS A 104 8.05 27.39 -13.68
CA LYS A 104 6.63 27.02 -13.89
C LYS A 104 6.31 25.64 -13.32
N MET A 105 5.39 25.61 -12.36
CA MET A 105 4.83 24.42 -11.72
C MET A 105 3.96 23.52 -12.63
N SER A 106 3.96 23.74 -13.95
CA SER A 106 2.97 23.21 -14.90
C SER A 106 2.90 21.67 -14.94
N ASN A 107 4.01 20.98 -14.66
CA ASN A 107 4.09 19.51 -14.71
C ASN A 107 3.98 18.82 -13.35
N HIS A 108 3.80 19.56 -12.24
CA HIS A 108 3.71 18.94 -10.91
C HIS A 108 2.33 18.31 -10.67
N LYS A 109 2.32 17.02 -10.32
CA LYS A 109 1.09 16.25 -10.11
C LYS A 109 0.68 16.28 -8.64
N TYR A 110 -0.08 17.30 -8.24
CA TYR A 110 -0.69 17.40 -6.89
C TYR A 110 -1.49 16.16 -6.48
N ALA A 111 -2.10 15.47 -7.45
CA ALA A 111 -2.82 14.22 -7.22
C ALA A 111 -1.96 13.12 -6.60
N LYS A 112 -0.62 13.19 -6.74
CA LYS A 112 0.35 12.22 -6.22
C LYS A 112 1.02 12.66 -4.92
N GLU A 113 0.66 13.80 -4.34
CA GLU A 113 1.23 14.21 -3.05
C GLU A 113 0.71 13.36 -1.90
N TYR A 114 1.56 13.09 -0.92
CA TYR A 114 1.18 12.34 0.27
C TYR A 114 0.02 12.99 1.02
N ARG A 115 -0.95 12.15 1.40
CA ARG A 115 -2.05 12.48 2.33
C ARG A 115 -2.43 11.22 3.08
N ILE A 116 -2.55 11.33 4.41
CA ILE A 116 -2.78 10.18 5.31
C ILE A 116 -3.97 9.31 4.86
N TRP A 117 -5.08 9.93 4.47
CA TRP A 117 -6.31 9.22 4.08
C TRP A 117 -6.17 8.35 2.81
N LYS A 118 -5.16 8.57 1.97
CA LYS A 118 -5.04 7.86 0.68
C LYS A 118 -4.83 6.36 0.85
N GLY A 119 -4.02 5.95 1.83
CA GLY A 119 -3.80 4.53 2.12
C GLY A 119 -5.10 3.82 2.51
N PHE A 120 -5.93 4.47 3.33
CA PHE A 120 -7.23 3.94 3.73
C PHE A 120 -8.23 3.87 2.57
N VAL A 121 -8.21 4.86 1.65
CA VAL A 121 -9.05 4.82 0.45
C VAL A 121 -8.63 3.69 -0.49
N VAL A 122 -7.32 3.45 -0.68
CA VAL A 122 -6.82 2.30 -1.44
C VAL A 122 -7.31 0.99 -0.82
N GLY A 123 -7.15 0.82 0.49
CA GLY A 123 -7.65 -0.35 1.20
C GLY A 123 -9.18 -0.51 1.11
N GLY A 124 -9.92 0.60 1.18
CA GLY A 124 -11.37 0.62 0.99
C GLY A 124 -11.79 0.17 -0.40
N ILE A 125 -11.10 0.62 -1.46
CA ILE A 125 -11.35 0.18 -2.84
C ILE A 125 -11.12 -1.33 -2.97
N ILE A 126 -10.03 -1.86 -2.40
CA ILE A 126 -9.76 -3.31 -2.38
C ILE A 126 -10.88 -4.06 -1.67
N SER A 127 -11.37 -3.50 -0.57
CA SER A 127 -12.41 -4.09 0.28
C SER A 127 -13.79 -4.14 -0.35
N LEU A 128 -14.09 -3.28 -1.32
CA LEU A 128 -15.42 -3.23 -1.95
C LEU A 128 -15.83 -4.59 -2.53
N VAL A 129 -14.89 -5.33 -3.13
CA VAL A 129 -15.17 -6.68 -3.65
C VAL A 129 -15.61 -7.63 -2.53
N THR A 130 -14.91 -7.59 -1.39
CA THR A 130 -15.24 -8.41 -0.23
C THR A 130 -16.58 -8.02 0.39
N ILE A 131 -16.86 -6.72 0.45
CA ILE A 131 -18.14 -6.22 0.97
C ILE A 131 -19.30 -6.69 0.08
N VAL A 132 -19.18 -6.53 -1.23
CA VAL A 132 -20.21 -6.94 -2.20
C VAL A 132 -20.44 -8.45 -2.14
N VAL A 133 -19.37 -9.24 -2.18
CA VAL A 133 -19.47 -10.71 -2.12
C VAL A 133 -20.07 -11.17 -0.79
N GLY A 134 -19.63 -10.59 0.33
CA GLY A 134 -20.14 -10.91 1.66
C GLY A 134 -21.63 -10.64 1.83
N ILE A 135 -22.14 -9.52 1.28
CA ILE A 135 -23.57 -9.20 1.27
C ILE A 135 -24.34 -10.22 0.42
N ILE A 136 -23.86 -10.55 -0.79
CA ILE A 136 -24.52 -11.51 -1.67
C ILE A 136 -24.61 -12.88 -0.98
N PHE A 137 -23.51 -13.35 -0.39
CA PHE A 137 -23.47 -14.63 0.30
C PHE A 137 -24.34 -14.64 1.56
N GLY A 138 -24.35 -13.55 2.34
CA GLY A 138 -25.21 -13.41 3.50
C GLY A 138 -26.70 -13.49 3.14
N CYS A 139 -27.11 -12.83 2.05
CA CYS A 139 -28.48 -12.88 1.55
C CYS A 139 -28.87 -14.24 0.93
N GLN A 140 -27.89 -15.06 0.53
CA GLN A 140 -28.13 -16.33 -0.17
C GLN A 140 -27.66 -17.55 0.61
N GLN A 141 -27.49 -17.43 1.93
CA GLN A 141 -26.86 -18.44 2.79
C GLN A 141 -27.42 -19.86 2.60
N SER A 142 -28.75 -20.02 2.60
CA SER A 142 -29.39 -21.34 2.41
C SER A 142 -29.12 -21.98 1.04
N LYS A 143 -28.88 -21.18 0.00
CA LYS A 143 -28.53 -21.67 -1.33
C LYS A 143 -27.07 -22.06 -1.43
N ILE A 144 -26.19 -21.26 -0.81
CA ILE A 144 -24.73 -21.49 -0.83
C ILE A 144 -24.37 -22.73 -0.01
N ASP A 145 -24.99 -22.93 1.15
CA ASP A 145 -24.73 -24.09 2.01
C ASP A 145 -25.37 -25.37 1.48
N GLY A 146 -26.45 -25.26 0.68
CA GLY A 146 -27.20 -26.39 0.13
C GLY A 146 -26.66 -26.94 -1.18
N GLU A 147 -26.16 -26.09 -2.08
CA GLU A 147 -25.60 -26.50 -3.37
C GLU A 147 -24.53 -25.53 -3.87
N LEU A 148 -23.46 -26.06 -4.46
CA LEU A 148 -22.41 -25.25 -5.05
C LEU A 148 -22.87 -24.60 -6.37
N THR A 149 -23.57 -23.47 -6.26
CA THR A 149 -24.03 -22.71 -7.42
C THR A 149 -22.87 -21.98 -8.13
N GLY A 150 -23.07 -21.63 -9.42
CA GLY A 150 -22.10 -20.79 -10.15
C GLY A 150 -21.82 -19.44 -9.48
N THR A 151 -22.81 -18.88 -8.77
CA THR A 151 -22.65 -17.66 -7.96
C THR A 151 -21.70 -17.88 -6.78
N ALA A 152 -21.77 -19.05 -6.14
CA ALA A 152 -20.84 -19.44 -5.07
C ALA A 152 -19.40 -19.50 -5.61
N VAL A 153 -19.20 -20.18 -6.75
CA VAL A 153 -17.89 -20.30 -7.39
C VAL A 153 -17.27 -18.94 -7.71
N VAL A 154 -18.04 -18.04 -8.33
CA VAL A 154 -17.57 -16.67 -8.62
C VAL A 154 -17.25 -15.91 -7.34
N GLY A 155 -18.07 -16.02 -6.30
CA GLY A 155 -17.79 -15.38 -5.00
C GLY A 155 -16.52 -15.89 -4.33
N PHE A 156 -16.25 -17.20 -4.41
CA PHE A 156 -15.00 -17.79 -3.90
C PHE A 156 -13.77 -17.31 -4.67
N ILE A 157 -13.88 -17.10 -5.98
CA ILE A 157 -12.78 -16.51 -6.76
C ILE A 157 -12.55 -15.06 -6.34
N LEU A 158 -13.62 -14.29 -6.18
CA LEU A 158 -13.55 -12.85 -5.91
C LEU A 158 -13.12 -12.50 -4.48
N SER A 159 -13.54 -13.31 -3.49
CA SER A 159 -13.27 -13.05 -2.07
C SER A 159 -13.12 -14.32 -1.24
N GLY A 160 -12.66 -15.43 -1.84
CA GLY A 160 -12.53 -16.72 -1.17
C GLY A 160 -11.70 -16.66 0.09
N TRP A 161 -10.65 -15.85 0.13
CA TRP A 161 -9.85 -15.64 1.33
C TRP A 161 -10.66 -15.18 2.57
N SER A 162 -11.85 -14.58 2.39
CA SER A 162 -12.73 -14.13 3.46
C SER A 162 -13.97 -15.00 3.65
N VAL A 163 -14.62 -15.46 2.57
CA VAL A 163 -15.89 -16.21 2.66
C VAL A 163 -15.70 -17.73 2.73
N LEU A 164 -14.63 -18.26 2.16
CA LEU A 164 -14.36 -19.70 2.11
C LEU A 164 -14.07 -20.29 3.49
N PRO A 165 -13.36 -19.62 4.44
CA PRO A 165 -13.27 -20.08 5.83
C PRO A 165 -14.64 -20.27 6.50
N ILE A 166 -15.59 -19.37 6.21
CA ILE A 166 -16.94 -19.43 6.78
C ILE A 166 -17.71 -20.59 6.16
N TYR A 167 -17.62 -20.77 4.84
CA TYR A 167 -18.22 -21.90 4.13
C TYR A 167 -17.72 -23.24 4.69
N CYS A 168 -16.40 -23.41 4.78
CA CYS A 168 -15.81 -24.64 5.32
C CYS A 168 -16.21 -24.88 6.78
N ALA A 169 -16.30 -23.83 7.60
CA ALA A 169 -16.77 -23.95 8.98
C ALA A 169 -18.24 -24.40 9.05
N ASN A 170 -19.12 -23.84 8.21
CA ASN A 170 -20.54 -24.21 8.14
C ASN A 170 -20.72 -25.66 7.68
N VAL A 171 -20.00 -26.08 6.65
CA VAL A 171 -20.05 -27.47 6.15
C VAL A 171 -19.53 -28.45 7.20
N ALA A 172 -18.43 -28.12 7.89
CA ALA A 172 -17.80 -29.03 8.85
C ALA A 172 -18.56 -29.15 10.18
N THR A 173 -19.23 -28.09 10.62
CA THR A 173 -19.83 -28.03 11.98
C THR A 173 -21.35 -27.95 11.98
N GLY A 174 -21.98 -27.61 10.85
CA GLY A 174 -23.41 -27.32 10.79
C GLY A 174 -23.83 -26.06 11.57
N ALA A 175 -22.88 -25.21 11.99
CA ALA A 175 -23.13 -24.11 12.93
C ALA A 175 -23.96 -22.94 12.35
N GLY A 176 -24.19 -22.89 11.02
CA GLY A 176 -25.00 -21.84 10.39
C GLY A 176 -24.44 -20.42 10.56
N ILE A 177 -23.11 -20.29 10.65
CA ILE A 177 -22.40 -19.02 10.78
C ILE A 177 -22.74 -18.11 9.59
N SER A 178 -23.12 -16.87 9.89
CA SER A 178 -23.53 -15.94 8.85
C SER A 178 -22.35 -15.46 7.98
N TYR A 179 -22.53 -15.50 6.65
CA TYR A 179 -21.56 -14.94 5.71
C TYR A 179 -21.39 -13.42 5.81
N PHE A 180 -22.30 -12.71 6.48
CA PHE A 180 -22.10 -11.29 6.82
C PHE A 180 -20.85 -11.07 7.69
N LEU A 181 -20.34 -12.10 8.37
CA LEU A 181 -19.10 -12.03 9.12
C LEU A 181 -17.88 -11.74 8.22
N SER A 182 -17.94 -12.09 6.93
CA SER A 182 -16.89 -11.76 5.95
C SER A 182 -16.70 -10.25 5.78
N LEU A 183 -17.70 -9.43 6.11
CA LEU A 183 -17.59 -7.98 6.10
C LEU A 183 -16.57 -7.44 7.10
N LEU A 184 -16.31 -8.15 8.21
CA LEU A 184 -15.27 -7.76 9.16
C LEU A 184 -13.87 -7.91 8.56
N PHE A 185 -13.69 -8.87 7.65
CA PHE A 185 -12.42 -9.08 6.96
C PHE A 185 -12.07 -7.92 6.01
N ALA A 186 -13.05 -7.10 5.60
CA ALA A 186 -12.80 -5.85 4.87
C ALA A 186 -11.88 -4.89 5.64
N LEU A 187 -11.86 -4.96 6.97
CA LEU A 187 -10.98 -4.12 7.79
C LEU A 187 -9.50 -4.45 7.58
N ILE A 188 -9.16 -5.66 7.15
CA ILE A 188 -7.77 -6.08 6.93
C ILE A 188 -7.12 -5.26 5.81
N PRO A 189 -7.60 -5.26 4.56
CA PRO A 189 -7.02 -4.43 3.51
C PRO A 189 -7.08 -2.93 3.85
N ILE A 190 -8.12 -2.43 4.53
CA ILE A 190 -8.20 -1.03 4.98
C ILE A 190 -7.06 -0.69 5.95
N GLY A 191 -6.91 -1.48 7.01
CA GLY A 191 -5.91 -1.27 8.05
C GLY A 191 -4.49 -1.46 7.53
N VAL A 192 -4.26 -2.52 6.75
CA VAL A 192 -2.95 -2.84 6.16
C VAL A 192 -2.52 -1.77 5.16
N SER A 193 -3.38 -1.39 4.20
CA SER A 193 -3.05 -0.34 3.23
C SER A 193 -2.84 1.00 3.94
N GLY A 194 -3.70 1.37 4.89
CA GLY A 194 -3.57 2.61 5.65
C GLY A 194 -2.29 2.68 6.49
N GLY A 195 -2.06 1.65 7.32
CA GLY A 195 -0.92 1.58 8.24
C GLY A 195 0.41 1.55 7.51
N PHE A 196 0.57 0.68 6.51
CA PHE A 196 1.82 0.60 5.76
C PHE A 196 2.06 1.79 4.84
N TYR A 197 1.01 2.43 4.32
CA TYR A 197 1.13 3.70 3.61
C TYR A 197 1.71 4.81 4.48
N ILE A 198 1.27 4.90 5.75
CA ILE A 198 1.86 5.82 6.73
C ILE A 198 3.31 5.43 7.03
N ALA A 199 3.56 4.16 7.33
CA ALA A 199 4.90 3.65 7.65
C ALA A 199 5.91 3.92 6.52
N GLY A 200 5.51 3.76 5.25
CA GLY A 200 6.33 4.04 4.08
C GLY A 200 6.73 5.50 3.95
N ALA A 201 5.79 6.42 4.22
CA ALA A 201 6.08 7.85 4.22
C ALA A 201 7.07 8.22 5.33
N TYR A 202 6.89 7.70 6.55
CA TYR A 202 7.83 7.91 7.66
C TYR A 202 9.20 7.30 7.41
N ALA A 203 9.26 6.09 6.83
CA ALA A 203 10.52 5.46 6.45
C ALA A 203 11.30 6.34 5.46
N ARG A 204 10.61 6.93 4.48
CA ARG A 204 11.27 7.82 3.51
C ARG A 204 11.69 9.15 4.12
N ARG A 205 10.89 9.72 5.02
CA ARG A 205 11.28 10.90 5.82
C ARG A 205 12.59 10.66 6.56
N ASN A 206 12.68 9.53 7.28
CA ASN A 206 13.88 9.20 8.06
C ASN A 206 15.10 8.96 7.16
N LYS A 207 14.92 8.32 6.00
CA LYS A 207 16.00 8.14 5.02
C LYS A 207 16.53 9.49 4.52
N ASN A 208 15.65 10.42 4.16
CA ASN A 208 16.06 11.74 3.68
C ASN A 208 16.78 12.54 4.77
N LEU A 209 16.29 12.51 6.02
CA LEU A 209 16.96 13.17 7.15
C LEU A 209 18.37 12.61 7.41
N ARG A 210 18.54 11.29 7.35
CA ARG A 210 19.86 10.65 7.48
C ARG A 210 20.81 11.06 6.37
N GLN A 211 20.33 11.16 5.13
CA GLN A 211 21.13 11.61 4.00
C GLN A 211 21.55 13.07 4.15
N GLN A 212 20.67 13.93 4.64
CA GLN A 212 21.01 15.33 4.95
C GLN A 212 22.09 15.42 6.02
N MET A 213 21.95 14.71 7.14
CA MET A 213 22.97 14.70 8.21
C MET A 213 24.35 14.22 7.72
N ILE A 214 24.40 13.26 6.79
CA ILE A 214 25.66 12.81 6.19
C ILE A 214 26.24 13.90 5.29
N ALA A 215 25.40 14.53 4.46
CA ALA A 215 25.81 15.62 3.58
C ALA A 215 26.33 16.83 4.38
N ASP A 216 25.66 17.19 5.47
CA ASP A 216 26.06 18.29 6.35
C ASP A 216 27.42 18.00 7.01
N LYS A 217 27.62 16.78 7.53
CA LYS A 217 28.94 16.35 8.07
C LYS A 217 30.04 16.37 7.01
N GLN A 218 29.73 15.99 5.77
CA GLN A 218 30.69 16.04 4.66
C GLN A 218 31.01 17.49 4.28
N ALA A 219 30.02 18.39 4.28
CA ALA A 219 30.20 19.82 4.04
C ALA A 219 31.03 20.49 5.14
N GLU A 220 30.78 20.16 6.42
CA GLU A 220 31.59 20.61 7.55
C GLU A 220 33.04 20.12 7.44
N ALA A 221 33.25 18.84 7.13
CA ALA A 221 34.59 18.27 6.94
C ALA A 221 35.33 18.91 5.74
N ALA A 222 34.62 19.19 4.64
CA ALA A 222 35.17 19.91 3.50
C ALA A 222 35.55 21.35 3.86
N ALA A 223 34.67 22.09 4.55
CA ALA A 223 34.92 23.46 4.99
C ALA A 223 36.08 23.56 6.01
N GLN A 224 36.23 22.55 6.87
CA GLN A 224 37.38 22.47 7.79
C GLN A 224 38.70 22.18 7.05
N LYS A 225 38.69 21.34 6.00
CA LYS A 225 39.88 21.09 5.17
C LYS A 225 40.33 22.34 4.42
N THR A 226 39.40 23.20 3.97
CA THR A 226 39.75 24.47 3.29
C THR A 226 40.39 25.50 4.24
N LYS A 227 40.16 25.38 5.56
CA LYS A 227 40.74 26.28 6.58
C LYS A 227 42.18 25.93 6.99
N LYS A 228 42.88 24.99 6.35
CA LYS A 228 44.34 24.93 6.45
C LYS A 228 44.95 26.14 5.74
N ILE A 229 45.04 27.25 6.47
CA ILE A 229 45.85 28.41 6.11
C ILE A 229 47.27 27.88 5.88
N ASN A 230 47.72 27.95 4.64
CA ASN A 230 49.10 27.67 4.30
C ASN A 230 49.95 28.79 4.91
N TYR A 231 50.57 28.55 6.07
CA TYR A 231 51.60 29.42 6.65
C TYR A 231 52.94 29.35 5.87
N GLY A 232 52.96 28.73 4.69
CA GLY A 232 54.08 28.76 3.77
C GLY A 232 54.11 30.04 2.94
N GLY A 233 54.48 31.16 3.58
CA GLY A 233 54.82 32.38 2.86
C GLY A 233 54.36 33.68 3.53
N LEU A 234 54.84 33.96 4.74
CA LEU A 234 54.99 35.36 5.12
C LEU A 234 56.11 35.95 4.25
N PRO A 235 55.86 37.01 3.45
CA PRO A 235 56.92 37.69 2.72
C PRO A 235 57.82 38.39 3.74
N GLY A 236 58.96 37.79 4.07
CA GLY A 236 59.97 38.45 4.91
C GLY A 236 60.95 37.56 5.67
N THR A 237 60.67 36.28 5.93
CA THR A 237 61.58 35.45 6.74
C THR A 237 62.53 34.64 5.86
N LYS A 238 63.60 35.27 5.37
CA LYS A 238 64.76 34.53 4.86
C LYS A 238 65.43 33.80 6.04
N PRO A 239 65.69 32.47 5.94
CA PRO A 239 66.47 31.78 6.95
C PRO A 239 67.91 32.30 6.94
N LYS A 240 68.39 32.80 8.09
CA LYS A 240 69.80 33.15 8.29
C LYS A 240 70.64 31.88 8.09
N LYS A 241 71.49 31.87 7.06
CA LYS A 241 72.58 30.89 6.94
C LYS A 241 73.48 31.03 8.16
N ARG A 242 73.59 29.98 8.97
CA ARG A 242 74.67 29.84 9.96
C ARG A 242 75.98 29.59 9.20
N LYS A 243 77.00 30.40 9.52
CA LYS A 243 78.40 30.14 9.17
C LYS A 243 78.95 29.04 10.05
#